data_AF-A0A3C0G8S1-F1
#
_entry.id   AF-A0A3C0G8S1-F1
#
_cell.length_a   1.000
_cell.length_b   1.000
_cell.length_c   1.000
_cell.angle_alpha   90.00
_cell.angle_beta   90.00
_cell.angle_gamma   90.00
#
_symmetry.space_group_name_H-M   'P 1'
#
loop_
_entity.id
_entity.type
_entity.pdbx_description
1 polymer ?
#
loop_
_entity_poly.entity_id
_entity_poly.type
_entity_poly.pdbx_seq_one_letter_code
_entity_poly.pdbx_strand_id
1 'polypeptide(L)'
;MIKTKKHEKLTESNISHVIELLRSEKPITKKEACSILNISYNTTRLANIIQEHEETMRYRELRKNQNKGKGLTESEKKQIIEYYLEGDNIMNIAKQIYRSPAFVKAVIERLGIPQKLAESDYKGRRNAILPEQCVKEIFEVGEKVWSPRDNKFAEIVEDYGMSDKYESHSYRLWVLEPCDTSKTYFPHLDGTRTGYTSFALAYELGSLEHIKEYL
;
A
#
# COMPACT_ATOMS: atom_id res chain seq x y z
N MET A 1 0.56 21.63 -10.38
CA MET A 1 0.43 21.35 -8.93
C MET A 1 0.22 22.62 -8.14
N ILE A 2 -1.02 22.90 -7.76
CA ILE A 2 -1.36 24.02 -6.89
C ILE A 2 -0.76 23.81 -5.50
N LYS A 3 -0.02 24.82 -5.00
CA LYS A 3 0.56 24.79 -3.65
C LYS A 3 -0.57 24.85 -2.61
N THR A 4 -0.65 23.83 -1.77
CA THR A 4 -1.62 23.71 -0.68
C THR A 4 -1.05 24.30 0.61
N LYS A 5 -1.81 25.15 1.31
CA LYS A 5 -1.46 25.61 2.66
C LYS A 5 -2.03 24.66 3.71
N LYS A 6 -1.38 24.57 4.87
CA LYS A 6 -1.72 23.60 5.95
C LYS A 6 -3.17 23.66 6.45
N HIS A 7 -3.80 24.83 6.40
CA HIS A 7 -5.20 25.01 6.84
C HIS A 7 -6.23 24.72 5.75
N GLU A 8 -5.81 24.62 4.49
CA GLU A 8 -6.73 24.47 3.36
C GLU A 8 -7.21 23.03 3.26
N LYS A 9 -8.49 22.86 2.93
CA LYS A 9 -9.18 21.58 2.91
C LYS A 9 -9.23 20.98 1.50
N LEU A 10 -8.09 20.96 0.81
CA LEU A 10 -7.97 20.58 -0.61
C LEU A 10 -7.82 19.07 -0.84
N THR A 11 -8.61 18.26 -0.14
CA THR A 11 -8.66 16.81 -0.40
C THR A 11 -9.49 16.52 -1.65
N GLU A 12 -9.19 15.43 -2.36
CA GLU A 12 -9.95 14.99 -3.54
C GLU A 12 -11.46 14.85 -3.25
N SER A 13 -11.83 14.40 -2.04
CA SER A 13 -13.22 14.32 -1.59
C SER A 13 -13.87 15.70 -1.46
N ASN A 14 -13.19 16.67 -0.84
CA ASN A 14 -13.75 18.00 -0.64
C ASN A 14 -13.87 18.77 -1.96
N ILE A 15 -12.89 18.65 -2.85
CA ILE A 15 -12.93 19.29 -4.17
C ILE A 15 -14.07 18.67 -4.99
N SER A 16 -14.23 17.36 -4.98
CA SER A 16 -15.34 16.67 -5.67
C SER A 16 -16.70 17.13 -5.13
N HIS A 17 -16.84 17.24 -3.80
CA HIS A 17 -18.07 17.73 -3.16
C HIS A 17 -18.39 19.18 -3.57
N VAL A 18 -17.38 20.05 -3.62
CA VAL A 18 -17.57 21.45 -4.06
C VAL A 18 -17.97 21.53 -5.54
N ILE A 19 -17.38 20.69 -6.40
CA ILE A 19 -17.77 20.60 -7.81
C ILE A 19 -19.22 20.15 -7.95
N GLU A 20 -19.65 19.15 -7.18
CA GLU A 20 -21.04 18.68 -7.15
C GLU A 20 -21.99 19.80 -6.72
N LEU A 21 -21.70 20.50 -5.62
CA LEU A 21 -22.52 21.61 -5.14
C LEU A 21 -22.61 22.76 -6.14
N LEU A 22 -21.51 23.08 -6.85
CA LEU A 22 -21.49 24.12 -7.89
C LEU A 22 -22.26 23.73 -9.16
N ARG A 23 -22.47 22.43 -9.39
CA ARG A 23 -23.19 21.89 -10.57
C ARG A 23 -24.60 21.40 -10.25
N SER A 24 -25.00 21.42 -8.98
CA SER A 24 -26.32 21.01 -8.54
C SER A 24 -27.43 21.90 -9.10
N GLU A 25 -28.69 21.45 -9.04
CA GLU A 25 -29.85 22.25 -9.50
C GLU A 25 -29.98 23.59 -8.74
N LYS A 26 -29.48 23.65 -7.50
CA LYS A 26 -29.38 24.86 -6.69
C LYS A 26 -27.91 25.14 -6.35
N PRO A 27 -27.13 25.70 -7.30
CA PRO A 27 -25.70 25.90 -7.10
C PRO A 27 -25.39 26.77 -5.90
N ILE A 28 -24.37 26.37 -5.14
CA ILE A 28 -23.77 27.27 -4.15
C ILE A 28 -23.03 28.42 -4.84
N THR A 29 -22.81 29.50 -4.11
CA THR A 29 -22.00 30.62 -4.60
C THR A 29 -20.51 30.25 -4.61
N LYS A 30 -19.72 30.90 -5.47
CA LYS A 30 -18.26 30.77 -5.45
C LYS A 30 -17.64 31.16 -4.10
N LYS A 31 -18.32 32.03 -3.33
CA LYS A 31 -17.89 32.44 -1.99
C LYS A 31 -18.05 31.31 -0.98
N GLU A 32 -19.20 30.62 -1.00
CA GLU A 32 -19.44 29.42 -0.19
C GLU A 32 -18.49 28.29 -0.57
N ALA A 33 -18.26 28.06 -1.87
CA ALA A 33 -17.28 27.09 -2.35
C ALA A 33 -15.87 27.35 -1.80
N CYS A 34 -15.40 28.61 -1.84
CA CYS A 34 -14.11 28.98 -1.24
C CYS A 34 -14.10 28.73 0.28
N SER A 35 -15.22 28.99 0.96
CA SER A 35 -15.35 28.76 2.39
C SER A 35 -15.27 27.27 2.76
N ILE A 36 -15.91 26.38 2.00
CA ILE A 36 -15.85 24.93 2.22
C ILE A 36 -14.41 24.42 2.09
N LEU A 37 -13.68 24.87 1.08
CA LEU A 37 -12.27 24.52 0.86
C LEU A 37 -11.31 25.22 1.84
N ASN A 38 -11.82 26.11 2.69
CA ASN A 38 -11.05 26.96 3.59
C ASN A 38 -9.95 27.75 2.86
N ILE A 39 -10.29 28.33 1.70
CA ILE A 39 -9.43 29.22 0.93
C ILE A 39 -10.00 30.64 0.94
N SER A 40 -9.12 31.63 0.77
CA SER A 40 -9.56 33.02 0.57
C SER A 40 -10.45 33.11 -0.67
N TYR A 41 -11.43 34.03 -0.66
CA TYR A 41 -12.32 34.26 -1.80
C TYR A 41 -11.53 34.79 -3.00
N ASN A 42 -11.12 33.86 -3.87
CA ASN A 42 -10.36 34.10 -5.08
C ASN A 42 -10.90 33.17 -6.16
N THR A 43 -11.65 33.74 -7.09
CA THR A 43 -12.36 33.00 -8.15
C THR A 43 -11.42 32.34 -9.14
N THR A 44 -10.29 32.96 -9.47
CA THR A 44 -9.26 32.38 -10.34
C THR A 44 -8.61 31.17 -9.69
N ARG A 45 -8.27 31.26 -8.40
CA ARG A 45 -7.71 30.14 -7.66
C ARG A 45 -8.68 28.97 -7.57
N LEU A 46 -9.94 29.25 -7.25
CA LEU A 46 -11.00 28.23 -7.21
C LEU A 46 -11.14 27.54 -8.59
N ALA A 47 -11.17 28.30 -9.68
CA ALA A 47 -11.26 27.75 -11.03
C ALA A 47 -10.06 26.85 -11.36
N ASN A 48 -8.85 27.27 -11.03
CA ASN A 48 -7.65 26.45 -11.25
C ASN A 48 -7.67 25.15 -10.44
N ILE A 49 -8.12 25.19 -9.17
CA ILE A 49 -8.26 23.99 -8.32
C ILE A 49 -9.24 23.00 -8.95
N ILE A 50 -10.39 23.50 -9.39
CA ILE A 50 -11.43 22.67 -10.03
C ILE A 50 -10.90 22.08 -11.34
N GLN A 51 -10.26 22.89 -12.19
CA GLN A 51 -9.72 22.45 -13.45
C GLN A 51 -8.64 21.38 -13.27
N GLU A 52 -7.65 21.60 -12.41
CA GLU A 52 -6.56 20.62 -12.14
C GLU A 52 -7.13 19.30 -11.61
N HIS A 53 -8.16 19.37 -10.75
CA HIS A 53 -8.85 18.18 -10.24
C HIS A 53 -9.59 17.43 -11.34
N GLU A 54 -10.36 18.11 -12.18
CA GLU A 54 -11.09 17.50 -13.30
C GLU A 54 -10.14 16.88 -14.34
N GLU A 55 -9.04 17.55 -14.67
CA GLU A 55 -8.00 17.02 -15.54
C GLU A 55 -7.38 15.74 -14.96
N THR A 56 -7.06 15.75 -13.66
CA THR A 56 -6.54 14.57 -12.95
C THR A 56 -7.53 13.41 -12.98
N MET A 57 -8.81 13.68 -12.74
CA MET A 57 -9.86 12.65 -12.77
C MET A 57 -10.10 12.09 -14.17
N ARG A 58 -10.15 12.95 -15.19
CA ARG A 58 -10.25 12.53 -16.60
C ARG A 58 -9.06 11.69 -17.02
N TYR A 59 -7.84 12.08 -16.64
CA TYR A 59 -6.64 11.30 -16.95
C TYR A 59 -6.69 9.91 -16.28
N ARG A 60 -7.08 9.84 -15.01
CA ARG A 60 -7.27 8.56 -14.30
C ARG A 60 -8.31 7.68 -14.98
N GLU A 61 -9.44 8.26 -15.37
CA GLU A 61 -10.51 7.54 -16.06
C GLU A 61 -10.07 7.05 -17.45
N LEU A 62 -9.37 7.90 -18.21
CA LEU A 62 -8.78 7.52 -19.50
C LEU A 62 -7.83 6.33 -19.36
N ARG A 63 -6.91 6.37 -18.39
CA ARG A 63 -6.00 5.26 -18.10
C ARG A 63 -6.74 3.99 -17.70
N LYS A 64 -7.73 4.09 -16.81
CA LYS A 64 -8.57 2.95 -16.42
C LYS A 64 -9.31 2.36 -17.61
N ASN A 65 -9.85 3.20 -18.50
CA ASN A 65 -10.54 2.77 -19.71
C ASN A 65 -9.59 2.11 -20.72
N GLN A 66 -8.39 2.64 -20.90
CA GLN A 66 -7.35 2.03 -21.72
C GLN A 66 -6.90 0.66 -21.19
N ASN A 67 -6.94 0.47 -19.87
CA ASN A 67 -6.57 -0.77 -19.20
C ASN A 67 -7.76 -1.74 -19.03
N LYS A 68 -8.99 -1.28 -19.27
CA LYS A 68 -10.19 -2.09 -19.09
C LYS A 68 -10.19 -3.25 -20.09
N GLY A 69 -10.45 -4.46 -19.59
CA GLY A 69 -10.47 -5.69 -20.40
C GLY A 69 -9.09 -6.21 -20.82
N LYS A 70 -8.00 -5.48 -20.55
CA LYS A 70 -6.64 -5.98 -20.78
C LYS A 70 -6.22 -6.91 -19.65
N GLY A 71 -5.53 -7.98 -20.02
CA GLY A 71 -4.89 -8.90 -19.06
C GLY A 71 -3.83 -8.22 -18.20
N LEU A 72 -3.29 -8.98 -17.25
CA LEU A 72 -2.13 -8.59 -16.46
C LEU A 72 -0.89 -8.66 -17.37
N THR A 73 -0.15 -7.57 -17.46
CA THR A 73 1.17 -7.56 -18.10
C THR A 73 2.26 -7.90 -17.09
N GLU A 74 3.40 -8.42 -17.56
CA GLU A 74 4.55 -8.73 -16.68
C GLU A 74 5.08 -7.48 -15.95
N SER A 75 5.06 -6.31 -16.59
CA SER A 75 5.47 -5.07 -15.95
C SER A 75 4.51 -4.63 -14.83
N GLU A 76 3.20 -4.77 -15.04
CA GLU A 76 2.20 -4.50 -13.98
C GLU A 76 2.32 -5.51 -12.85
N LYS A 77 2.63 -6.77 -13.17
CA LYS A 77 2.83 -7.83 -12.19
C LYS A 77 3.99 -7.50 -11.24
N LYS A 78 5.16 -7.12 -11.80
CA LYS A 78 6.32 -6.68 -11.01
C LYS A 78 5.98 -5.48 -10.13
N GLN A 79 5.36 -4.45 -10.69
CA GLN A 79 4.95 -3.26 -9.93
C GLN A 79 3.99 -3.59 -8.78
N ILE A 80 2.99 -4.46 -9.00
CA ILE A 80 2.07 -4.88 -7.95
C ILE A 80 2.83 -5.56 -6.81
N ILE A 81 3.77 -6.44 -7.15
CA ILE A 81 4.57 -7.19 -6.17
C ILE A 81 5.47 -6.23 -5.39
N GLU A 82 6.23 -5.37 -6.08
CA GLU A 82 7.12 -4.38 -5.47
C GLU A 82 6.37 -3.50 -4.47
N TYR A 83 5.30 -2.83 -4.91
CA TYR A 83 4.52 -1.96 -4.02
C TYR A 83 3.91 -2.73 -2.85
N TYR A 84 3.42 -3.95 -3.08
CA TYR A 84 2.84 -4.75 -2.01
C TYR A 84 3.87 -5.16 -0.97
N LEU A 85 5.08 -5.55 -1.39
CA LEU A 85 6.19 -5.91 -0.50
C LEU A 85 6.76 -4.71 0.25
N GLU A 86 6.72 -3.52 -0.36
CA GLU A 86 7.01 -2.24 0.30
C GLU A 86 5.92 -1.82 1.32
N GLY A 87 4.83 -2.58 1.42
CA GLY A 87 3.78 -2.38 2.42
C GLY A 87 2.65 -1.47 1.99
N ASP A 88 2.57 -1.08 0.71
CA ASP A 88 1.41 -0.36 0.19
C ASP A 88 0.15 -1.24 0.26
N ASN A 89 -0.96 -0.63 0.66
CA ASN A 89 -2.24 -1.33 0.68
C ASN A 89 -2.81 -1.49 -0.75
N ILE A 90 -3.67 -2.49 -0.94
CA ILE A 90 -4.29 -2.81 -2.24
C ILE A 90 -4.97 -1.59 -2.89
N MET A 91 -5.57 -0.70 -2.09
CA MET A 91 -6.24 0.50 -2.60
C MET A 91 -5.25 1.53 -3.18
N ASN A 92 -4.09 1.70 -2.54
CA ASN A 92 -3.02 2.58 -2.99
C ASN A 92 -2.37 2.04 -4.26
N ILE A 93 -2.03 0.74 -4.27
CA ILE A 93 -1.47 0.06 -5.45
C ILE A 93 -2.41 0.23 -6.65
N ALA A 94 -3.70 -0.07 -6.47
CA ALA A 94 -4.70 0.05 -7.52
C ALA A 94 -4.81 1.48 -8.09
N LYS A 95 -4.67 2.50 -7.24
CA LYS A 95 -4.65 3.91 -7.68
C LYS A 95 -3.41 4.23 -8.50
N GLN A 96 -2.22 3.77 -8.07
CA GLN A 96 -0.95 4.03 -8.75
C GLN A 96 -0.89 3.39 -10.14
N ILE A 97 -1.37 2.14 -10.27
CA ILE A 97 -1.35 1.40 -11.55
C ILE A 97 -2.62 1.61 -12.41
N TYR A 98 -3.56 2.46 -11.97
CA TYR A 98 -4.82 2.73 -12.66
C TYR A 98 -5.66 1.47 -12.95
N ARG A 99 -5.73 0.53 -11.99
CA ARG A 99 -6.56 -0.69 -12.04
C ARG A 99 -7.61 -0.68 -10.92
N SER A 100 -8.52 -1.66 -10.93
CA SER A 100 -9.49 -1.82 -9.84
C SER A 100 -8.83 -2.53 -8.65
N PRO A 101 -9.23 -2.20 -7.40
CA PRO A 101 -8.73 -2.92 -6.22
C PRO A 101 -9.01 -4.42 -6.27
N ALA A 102 -10.17 -4.83 -6.81
CA ALA A 102 -10.52 -6.23 -6.99
C ALA A 102 -9.56 -6.95 -7.96
N PHE A 103 -9.11 -6.27 -9.02
CA PHE A 103 -8.12 -6.83 -9.94
C PHE A 103 -6.78 -7.07 -9.24
N VAL A 104 -6.26 -6.07 -8.50
CA VAL A 104 -5.01 -6.20 -7.75
C VAL A 104 -5.10 -7.33 -6.72
N LYS A 105 -6.21 -7.40 -5.97
CA LYS A 105 -6.46 -8.48 -5.01
C LYS A 105 -6.42 -9.86 -5.68
N ALA A 106 -7.11 -10.03 -6.80
CA ALA A 106 -7.14 -11.29 -7.53
C ALA A 106 -5.76 -11.69 -8.08
N VAL A 107 -4.90 -10.72 -8.42
CA VAL A 107 -3.51 -10.98 -8.83
C VAL A 107 -2.68 -11.49 -7.66
N ILE A 108 -2.73 -10.81 -6.50
CA ILE A 108 -2.02 -11.22 -5.27
C ILE A 108 -2.45 -12.63 -4.86
N GLU A 109 -3.75 -12.92 -4.88
CA GLU A 109 -4.30 -14.26 -4.56
C GLU A 109 -3.80 -15.34 -5.52
N ARG A 110 -3.80 -15.06 -6.83
CA ARG A 110 -3.33 -16.02 -7.85
C ARG A 110 -1.84 -16.31 -7.72
N LEU A 111 -1.07 -15.33 -7.26
CA LEU A 111 0.37 -15.48 -7.06
C LEU A 111 0.74 -16.18 -5.75
N GLY A 112 -0.24 -16.50 -4.91
CA GLY A 112 0.04 -17.18 -3.64
C GLY A 112 0.70 -16.28 -2.59
N ILE A 113 0.67 -14.97 -2.77
CA ILE A 113 1.27 -14.04 -1.82
C ILE A 113 0.36 -13.92 -0.59
N PRO A 114 0.87 -14.11 0.63
CA PRO A 114 0.08 -13.94 1.85
C PRO A 114 -0.57 -12.55 1.95
N GLN A 115 -1.85 -12.53 2.34
CA GLN A 115 -2.60 -11.29 2.49
C GLN A 115 -2.38 -10.65 3.87
N LYS A 116 -2.13 -9.35 3.87
CA LYS A 116 -2.12 -8.55 5.10
C LYS A 116 -3.53 -8.50 5.68
N LEU A 117 -3.69 -9.09 6.86
CA LEU A 117 -4.95 -9.08 7.62
C LEU A 117 -5.16 -7.73 8.29
N ALA A 118 -6.41 -7.43 8.65
CA ALA A 118 -6.72 -6.25 9.44
C ALA A 118 -6.05 -6.36 10.82
N GLU A 119 -5.51 -5.26 11.35
CA GLU A 119 -4.84 -5.26 12.66
C GLU A 119 -5.76 -5.72 13.80
N SER A 120 -7.06 -5.42 13.67
CA SER A 120 -8.13 -5.83 14.59
C SER A 120 -8.40 -7.33 14.58
N ASP A 121 -7.99 -8.06 13.55
CA ASP A 121 -8.19 -9.51 13.44
C ASP A 121 -7.07 -10.30 14.13
N TYR A 122 -7.07 -10.27 15.46
CA TYR A 122 -6.06 -10.96 16.27
C TYR A 122 -6.09 -12.48 16.08
N LYS A 123 -7.29 -13.07 15.96
CA LYS A 123 -7.46 -14.53 15.78
C LYS A 123 -7.02 -14.96 14.39
N GLY A 124 -7.41 -14.21 13.35
CA GLY A 124 -6.99 -14.46 11.98
C GLY A 124 -5.48 -14.44 11.83
N ARG A 125 -4.78 -13.48 12.45
CA ARG A 125 -3.30 -13.41 12.41
C ARG A 125 -2.62 -14.61 13.07
N ARG A 126 -3.11 -15.04 14.24
CA ARG A 126 -2.52 -16.19 14.94
C ARG A 126 -2.81 -17.53 14.27
N ASN A 127 -3.92 -17.63 13.56
CA ASN A 127 -4.36 -18.87 12.92
C ASN A 127 -4.23 -18.79 11.38
N ALA A 128 -3.47 -17.82 10.87
CA ALA A 128 -3.29 -17.63 9.44
C ALA A 128 -2.56 -18.85 8.86
N ILE A 129 -3.22 -19.51 7.90
CA ILE A 129 -2.62 -20.61 7.17
C ILE A 129 -1.79 -20.03 6.05
N LEU A 130 -0.52 -20.43 5.99
CA LEU A 130 0.35 -20.09 4.88
C LEU A 130 -0.11 -20.82 3.60
N PRO A 131 -0.13 -20.14 2.45
CA PRO A 131 -0.28 -20.82 1.17
C PRO A 131 0.79 -21.90 1.01
N GLU A 132 0.45 -23.03 0.39
CA GLU A 132 1.37 -24.17 0.21
C GLU A 132 2.69 -23.77 -0.46
N GLN A 133 2.62 -22.86 -1.43
CA GLN A 133 3.77 -22.31 -2.17
C GLN A 133 4.74 -21.49 -1.29
N CYS A 134 4.29 -21.07 -0.11
CA CYS A 134 5.10 -20.34 0.86
C CYS A 134 5.74 -21.25 1.92
N VAL A 135 5.36 -22.53 2.00
CA VAL A 135 5.89 -23.42 3.04
C VAL A 135 7.32 -23.84 2.69
N LYS A 136 8.25 -23.62 3.61
CA LYS A 136 9.67 -23.97 3.47
C LYS A 136 10.23 -24.36 4.84
N GLU A 137 11.14 -25.32 4.87
CA GLU A 137 11.72 -25.83 6.12
C GLU A 137 12.97 -25.04 6.57
N ILE A 138 13.70 -24.46 5.62
CA ILE A 138 14.99 -23.79 5.86
C ILE A 138 15.01 -22.50 5.07
N PHE A 139 15.45 -21.41 5.69
CA PHE A 139 15.60 -20.09 5.08
C PHE A 139 17.06 -19.64 5.11
N GLU A 140 17.45 -18.84 4.13
CA GLU A 140 18.80 -18.25 4.06
C GLU A 140 18.84 -16.86 4.68
N VAL A 141 19.99 -16.47 5.25
CA VAL A 141 20.21 -15.10 5.73
C VAL A 141 20.12 -14.12 4.55
N GLY A 142 19.33 -13.07 4.70
CA GLY A 142 18.96 -12.12 3.66
C GLY A 142 17.71 -12.50 2.86
N GLU A 143 17.11 -13.68 3.09
CA GLU A 143 15.87 -14.06 2.43
C GLU A 143 14.70 -13.19 2.92
N LYS A 144 13.88 -12.69 1.97
CA LYS A 144 12.63 -11.99 2.27
C LYS A 144 11.53 -13.02 2.54
N VAL A 145 10.86 -12.88 3.68
CA VAL A 145 9.83 -13.79 4.17
C VAL A 145 8.58 -13.04 4.63
N TRP A 146 7.47 -13.74 4.72
CA TRP A 146 6.26 -13.28 5.37
C TRP A 146 6.19 -13.81 6.80
N SER A 147 5.99 -12.93 7.78
CA SER A 147 5.68 -13.31 9.17
C SER A 147 4.18 -13.17 9.40
N PRO A 148 3.40 -14.28 9.49
CA PRO A 148 1.97 -14.24 9.81
C PRO A 148 1.70 -13.63 11.19
N ARG A 149 2.57 -13.90 12.16
CA ARG A 149 2.46 -13.39 13.53
C ARG A 149 2.53 -11.86 13.56
N ASP A 150 3.50 -11.30 12.85
CA ASP A 150 3.68 -9.85 12.71
C ASP A 150 2.74 -9.25 11.65
N ASN A 151 2.19 -10.09 10.77
CA ASN A 151 1.34 -9.73 9.64
C ASN A 151 2.04 -8.71 8.71
N LYS A 152 3.34 -8.93 8.51
CA LYS A 152 4.27 -8.04 7.81
C LYS A 152 5.36 -8.86 7.10
N PHE A 153 5.98 -8.23 6.11
CA PHE A 153 7.19 -8.73 5.48
C PHE A 153 8.38 -8.58 6.42
N ALA A 154 9.31 -9.51 6.33
CA ALA A 154 10.54 -9.50 7.11
C ALA A 154 11.71 -10.00 6.28
N GLU A 155 12.91 -9.69 6.74
CA GLU A 155 14.17 -10.23 6.22
C GLU A 155 14.82 -11.12 7.28
N ILE A 156 15.34 -12.28 6.88
CA ILE A 156 16.14 -13.12 7.78
C ILE A 156 17.47 -12.42 8.05
N VAL A 157 17.76 -12.10 9.31
CA VAL A 157 19.01 -11.43 9.70
C VAL A 157 20.03 -12.43 10.24
N GLU A 158 19.57 -13.49 10.90
CA GLU A 158 20.43 -14.48 11.53
C GLU A 158 19.71 -15.83 11.62
N ASP A 159 20.45 -16.91 11.39
CA ASP A 159 20.01 -18.29 11.61
C ASP A 159 20.70 -18.82 12.87
N TYR A 160 19.91 -19.20 13.88
CA TYR A 160 20.41 -19.81 15.11
C TYR A 160 20.48 -21.34 15.02
N GLY A 161 20.12 -21.92 13.89
CA GLY A 161 20.08 -23.34 13.64
C GLY A 161 18.85 -24.03 14.22
N MET A 162 18.89 -25.35 14.19
CA MET A 162 17.83 -26.23 14.69
C MET A 162 17.69 -26.09 16.21
N SER A 163 16.49 -25.85 16.68
CA SER A 163 16.17 -25.90 18.10
C SER A 163 15.86 -27.33 18.53
N ASP A 164 16.62 -27.90 19.47
CA ASP A 164 16.38 -29.23 20.04
C ASP A 164 14.97 -29.37 20.66
N LYS A 165 14.37 -28.27 21.11
CA LYS A 165 13.05 -28.26 21.76
C LYS A 165 11.90 -28.33 20.76
N TYR A 166 12.06 -27.73 19.59
CA TYR A 166 10.98 -27.53 18.63
C TYR A 166 11.19 -28.27 17.31
N GLU A 167 12.33 -28.96 17.16
CA GLU A 167 12.71 -29.71 15.95
C GLU A 167 12.57 -28.85 14.68
N SER A 168 12.87 -27.56 14.80
CA SER A 168 12.73 -26.57 13.73
C SER A 168 13.85 -25.53 13.83
N HIS A 169 14.25 -24.99 12.68
CA HIS A 169 15.17 -23.85 12.63
C HIS A 169 14.55 -22.60 13.26
N SER A 170 15.38 -21.81 13.94
CA SER A 170 15.00 -20.56 14.60
C SER A 170 15.76 -19.39 14.01
N TYR A 171 15.03 -18.32 13.68
CA TYR A 171 15.56 -17.18 12.94
C TYR A 171 15.35 -15.87 13.68
N ARG A 172 16.32 -14.96 13.57
CA ARG A 172 16.14 -13.54 13.88
C ARG A 172 15.67 -12.82 12.63
N LEU A 173 14.59 -12.07 12.77
CA LEU A 173 13.95 -11.34 11.67
C LEU A 173 14.13 -9.84 11.84
N TRP A 174 14.24 -9.13 10.73
CA TRP A 174 13.96 -7.70 10.64
C TRP A 174 12.59 -7.51 10.01
N VAL A 175 11.58 -7.22 10.81
CA VAL A 175 10.21 -7.00 10.34
C VAL A 175 10.12 -5.58 9.79
N LEU A 176 9.72 -5.46 8.53
CA LEU A 176 9.59 -4.18 7.84
C LEU A 176 8.32 -3.45 8.31
N GLU A 177 8.52 -2.22 8.78
CA GLU A 177 7.47 -1.27 9.08
C GLU A 177 7.83 0.09 8.47
N PRO A 178 7.65 0.23 7.14
CA PRO A 178 7.94 1.47 6.47
C PRO A 178 7.09 2.61 7.02
N CYS A 179 7.70 3.77 7.23
CA CYS A 179 7.01 4.96 7.71
C CYS A 179 7.52 6.23 7.02
N ASP A 180 6.65 7.24 6.92
CA ASP A 180 7.04 8.54 6.39
C ASP A 180 7.87 9.30 7.43
N THR A 181 9.19 9.35 7.23
CA THR A 181 10.12 10.05 8.12
C THR A 181 10.16 11.55 7.86
N SER A 182 9.61 12.06 6.74
CA SER A 182 9.78 13.45 6.26
C SER A 182 9.27 14.51 7.24
N LYS A 183 8.27 14.16 8.06
CA LYS A 183 7.65 15.04 9.06
C LYS A 183 8.03 14.69 10.50
N THR A 184 9.01 13.82 10.68
CA THR A 184 9.49 13.40 12.00
C THR A 184 10.73 14.20 12.39
N TYR A 185 11.23 14.00 13.62
CA TYR A 185 12.53 14.53 14.05
C TYR A 185 13.72 13.87 13.32
N PHE A 186 13.48 12.81 12.54
CA PHE A 186 14.52 12.04 11.84
C PHE A 186 14.29 11.98 10.31
N PRO A 187 14.17 13.12 9.62
CA PRO A 187 13.83 13.15 8.19
C PRO A 187 14.95 12.62 7.27
N HIS A 188 16.14 12.41 7.81
CA HIS A 188 17.30 11.87 7.09
C HIS A 188 17.36 10.33 7.14
N LEU A 189 16.52 9.68 7.94
CA LEU A 189 16.43 8.23 7.96
C LEU A 189 15.63 7.73 6.76
N ASP A 190 16.10 6.63 6.18
CA ASP A 190 15.38 5.90 5.16
C ASP A 190 14.15 5.22 5.77
N GLY A 191 13.01 5.88 5.61
CA GLY A 191 11.70 5.42 6.08
C GLY A 191 11.23 4.11 5.44
N THR A 192 11.84 3.67 4.33
CA THR A 192 11.47 2.40 3.67
C THR A 192 12.04 1.18 4.38
N ARG A 193 13.11 1.36 5.17
CA ARG A 193 13.81 0.28 5.88
C ARG A 193 13.57 0.27 7.39
N THR A 194 12.71 1.15 7.89
CA THR A 194 12.31 1.15 9.30
C THR A 194 11.59 -0.14 9.65
N GLY A 195 11.74 -0.57 10.90
CA GLY A 195 11.29 -1.88 11.32
C GLY A 195 11.70 -2.19 12.74
N TYR A 196 11.47 -3.44 13.14
CA TYR A 196 11.87 -3.94 14.44
C TYR A 196 12.35 -5.39 14.34
N THR A 197 13.12 -5.81 15.35
CA THR A 197 13.59 -7.19 15.44
C THR A 197 12.50 -8.10 16.00
N SER A 198 12.29 -9.24 15.35
CA SER A 198 11.39 -10.31 15.79
C SER A 198 12.12 -11.65 15.73
N PHE A 199 11.50 -12.70 16.27
CA PHE A 199 12.01 -14.06 16.23
C PHE A 199 10.88 -15.00 15.83
N ALA A 200 11.17 -15.94 14.94
CA ALA A 200 10.21 -16.96 14.51
C ALA A 200 10.90 -18.29 14.20
N LEU A 201 10.12 -19.36 14.26
CA LEU A 201 10.52 -20.68 13.80
C LEU A 201 10.20 -20.84 12.31
N ALA A 202 10.91 -21.72 11.61
CA ALA A 202 10.74 -21.94 10.18
C ALA A 202 9.28 -22.20 9.77
N TYR A 203 8.57 -23.07 10.51
CA TYR A 203 7.17 -23.41 10.22
C TYR A 203 6.18 -22.25 10.44
N GLU A 204 6.61 -21.17 11.10
CA GLU A 204 5.82 -19.95 11.28
C GLU A 204 6.06 -18.94 10.16
N LEU A 205 7.00 -19.19 9.23
CA LEU A 205 7.40 -18.25 8.18
C LEU A 205 6.91 -18.70 6.82
N GLY A 206 6.49 -17.72 5.99
CA GLY A 206 6.18 -17.93 4.59
C GLY A 206 7.33 -17.50 3.69
N SER A 207 7.88 -18.41 2.88
CA SER A 207 8.82 -18.06 1.82
C SER A 207 8.14 -17.29 0.70
N LEU A 208 8.89 -16.35 0.12
CA LEU A 208 8.50 -15.57 -1.04
C LEU A 208 9.34 -15.95 -2.27
N GLU A 209 9.98 -17.12 -2.25
CA GLU A 209 10.87 -17.56 -3.32
C GLU A 209 10.14 -17.73 -4.66
N HIS A 210 8.88 -18.17 -4.64
CA HIS A 210 8.03 -18.31 -5.82
C HIS A 210 7.75 -16.99 -6.56
N ILE A 211 7.95 -15.84 -5.90
CA ILE A 211 7.85 -14.50 -6.53
C ILE A 211 9.21 -13.82 -6.73
N LYS A 212 10.33 -14.49 -6.41
CA LYS A 212 11.68 -13.92 -6.49
C LYS A 212 12.08 -13.50 -7.91
N GLU A 213 11.52 -14.13 -8.94
CA GLU A 213 11.74 -13.74 -10.35
C GLU A 213 11.15 -12.36 -10.71
N TYR A 214 10.25 -11.84 -9.86
CA TYR A 214 9.62 -10.54 -9.99
C TYR A 214 10.23 -9.46 -9.09
N LEU A 215 11.18 -9.85 -8.24
CA LEU A 215 11.90 -8.99 -7.29
C LEU A 215 13.17 -8.38 -7.86
#